data_AF-A0A1U7GHN4-F1
#
_entry.id   AF-A0A1U7GHN4-F1
#
_cell.length_a   1.000
_cell.length_b   1.000
_cell.length_c   1.000
_cell.angle_alpha   90.00
_cell.angle_beta   90.00
_cell.angle_gamma   90.00
#
_symmetry.space_group_name_H-M   'P 1'
#
loop_
_entity.id
_entity.type
_entity.pdbx_description
1 polymer ?
#
loop_
_entity_poly.entity_id
_entity_poly.type
_entity_poly.pdbx_seq_one_letter_code
_entity_poly.pdbx_strand_id
1 'polypeptide(L)'
;MATMNVSLPDQMKEFVEAQARREGFGTVSEYLRMLIREAQKLAARQALEEKLREGLESGVAPSLEPQEWDAIEREGLELAAQRRRRGI
;
A
#
# COMPACT_ATOMS: atom_id res chain seq x y z
N MET A 1 3.63 -16.15 15.11
CA MET A 1 3.94 -16.09 13.67
C MET A 1 2.88 -16.89 12.94
N ALA A 2 2.37 -16.39 11.82
CA ALA A 2 1.56 -17.19 10.91
C ALA A 2 2.48 -18.02 10.01
N THR A 3 2.12 -19.28 9.76
CA THR A 3 2.89 -20.19 8.89
C THR A 3 2.21 -20.28 7.54
N MET A 4 2.99 -20.20 6.46
CA MET A 4 2.53 -20.41 5.09
C MET A 4 3.45 -21.42 4.42
N ASN A 5 2.89 -22.48 3.85
CA ASN A 5 3.64 -23.50 3.10
C ASN A 5 3.53 -23.20 1.61
N VAL A 6 4.65 -23.27 0.91
CA VAL A 6 4.71 -23.06 -0.55
C VAL A 6 5.49 -24.23 -1.14
N SER A 7 4.86 -24.94 -2.07
CA SER A 7 5.52 -25.99 -2.85
C SER A 7 6.20 -25.39 -4.07
N LEU A 8 7.47 -25.68 -4.26
CA LEU A 8 8.27 -25.20 -5.38
C LEU A 8 8.92 -26.40 -6.09
N PRO A 9 9.03 -26.40 -7.42
CA PRO A 9 9.91 -27.31 -8.15
C PRO A 9 11.36 -27.16 -7.66
N ASP A 10 12.15 -28.23 -7.75
CA ASP A 10 13.53 -28.27 -7.23
C ASP A 10 14.39 -27.13 -7.79
N GLN A 11 14.29 -26.84 -9.09
CA GLN A 11 15.01 -25.75 -9.73
C GLN A 11 14.68 -24.37 -9.13
N MET A 12 13.41 -24.13 -8.78
CA MET A 12 13.00 -22.88 -8.14
C MET A 12 13.50 -22.79 -6.70
N LYS A 13 13.51 -23.93 -5.97
CA LYS A 13 14.04 -23.99 -4.62
C LYS A 13 15.55 -23.67 -4.61
N GLU A 14 16.33 -24.32 -5.47
CA GLU A 14 17.77 -24.08 -5.61
C GLU A 14 18.07 -22.62 -5.95
N PHE A 15 17.31 -22.05 -6.90
CA PHE A 15 17.43 -20.65 -7.26
C PHE A 15 17.20 -19.74 -6.05
N VAL A 16 16.09 -19.90 -5.32
CA VAL A 16 15.74 -19.04 -4.18
C VAL A 16 16.76 -19.18 -3.04
N GLU A 17 17.24 -20.39 -2.77
CA GLU A 17 18.31 -20.61 -1.79
C GLU A 17 19.61 -19.91 -2.17
N ALA A 18 19.99 -19.95 -3.46
CA ALA A 18 21.15 -19.24 -3.96
C ALA A 18 20.99 -17.71 -3.86
N GLN A 19 19.80 -17.18 -4.19
CA GLN A 19 19.51 -15.74 -4.02
C GLN A 19 19.61 -15.31 -2.55
N ALA A 20 18.98 -16.08 -1.64
CA ALA A 20 19.00 -15.79 -0.22
C ALA A 20 20.43 -15.71 0.32
N ARG A 21 21.29 -16.68 -0.04
CA ARG A 21 22.72 -16.66 0.33
C ARG A 21 23.46 -15.46 -0.27
N ARG A 22 23.23 -15.17 -1.55
CA ARG A 22 23.90 -14.06 -2.26
C ARG A 22 23.58 -12.70 -1.64
N GLU A 23 22.35 -12.52 -1.17
CA GLU A 23 21.89 -11.30 -0.51
C GLU A 23 22.14 -11.29 1.01
N GLY A 24 22.77 -12.34 1.56
CA GLY A 24 23.19 -12.40 2.96
C GLY A 24 22.09 -12.79 3.95
N PHE A 25 20.98 -13.36 3.50
CA PHE A 25 19.92 -13.84 4.37
C PHE A 25 20.27 -15.20 5.00
N GLY A 26 19.89 -15.40 6.26
CA GLY A 26 20.12 -16.64 6.99
C GLY A 26 19.14 -17.76 6.61
N THR A 27 17.96 -17.40 6.10
CA THR A 27 16.96 -18.36 5.63
C THR A 27 16.22 -17.88 4.37
N VAL A 28 15.68 -18.83 3.60
CA VAL A 28 14.78 -18.53 2.47
C VAL A 28 13.55 -17.75 2.94
N SER A 29 13.00 -18.07 4.11
CA SER A 29 11.83 -17.37 4.65
C SER A 29 12.11 -15.90 4.96
N GLU A 30 13.34 -15.52 5.31
CA GLU A 30 13.74 -14.12 5.48
C GLU A 30 13.78 -13.39 4.14
N TYR A 31 14.40 -14.01 3.14
CA TYR A 31 14.45 -13.48 1.78
C TYR A 31 13.05 -13.28 1.19
N LEU A 32 12.16 -14.28 1.31
CA LEU A 32 10.77 -14.17 0.86
C LEU A 32 10.01 -13.08 1.63
N ARG A 33 10.23 -12.91 2.94
CA ARG A 33 9.62 -11.81 3.70
C ARG A 33 10.09 -10.44 3.22
N MET A 34 11.35 -10.31 2.82
CA MET A 34 11.85 -9.08 2.20
C MET A 34 11.13 -8.84 0.86
N LEU A 35 11.06 -9.83 -0.02
CA LEU A 35 10.37 -9.70 -1.31
C LEU A 35 8.89 -9.31 -1.16
N ILE A 36 8.19 -9.88 -0.17
CA ILE A 36 6.80 -9.52 0.12
C ILE A 36 6.68 -8.04 0.52
N ARG A 37 7.61 -7.51 1.32
CA ARG A 37 7.59 -6.09 1.71
C ARG A 37 7.85 -5.18 0.52
N GLU A 38 8.77 -5.55 -0.37
CA GLU A 38 9.01 -4.80 -1.61
C GLU A 38 7.79 -4.83 -2.53
N ALA A 39 7.13 -5.99 -2.67
CA ALA A 39 5.88 -6.10 -3.40
C ALA A 39 4.77 -5.23 -2.80
N GLN A 40 4.66 -5.17 -1.46
CA GLN A 40 3.70 -4.29 -0.78
C GLN A 40 3.99 -2.80 -1.05
N LYS A 41 5.26 -2.39 -1.01
CA LYS A 41 5.65 -1.01 -1.34
C LYS A 41 5.29 -0.65 -2.77
N LEU A 42 5.55 -1.56 -3.73
CA LEU A 42 5.20 -1.36 -5.12
C LEU A 42 3.69 -1.22 -5.31
N ALA A 43 2.90 -2.11 -4.70
CA ALA A 43 1.44 -2.04 -4.76
C ALA A 43 0.91 -0.72 -4.14
N ALA A 44 1.46 -0.29 -3.00
CA ALA A 44 1.09 0.98 -2.37
C ALA A 44 1.43 2.18 -3.27
N ARG A 45 2.58 2.14 -3.94
CA ARG A 45 2.98 3.17 -4.90
C ARG A 45 2.03 3.22 -6.10
N GLN A 46 1.68 2.07 -6.67
CA GLN A 46 0.73 2.00 -7.79
C GLN A 46 -0.64 2.56 -7.42
N ALA A 47 -1.13 2.23 -6.22
CA ALA A 47 -2.38 2.78 -5.70
C ALA A 47 -2.32 4.30 -5.53
N LEU A 48 -1.19 4.84 -5.05
CA LEU A 48 -0.98 6.28 -4.94
C LEU A 48 -0.95 6.95 -6.32
N GLU A 49 -0.21 6.39 -7.28
CA GLU A 49 -0.13 6.91 -8.65
C GLU A 49 -1.50 6.92 -9.34
N GLU A 50 -2.34 5.91 -9.08
CA GLU A 50 -3.72 5.89 -9.54
C GLU A 50 -4.56 7.03 -8.95
N LYS A 51 -4.45 7.30 -7.64
CA LYS A 51 -5.14 8.44 -7.02
C LYS A 51 -4.65 9.80 -7.51
N LEU A 52 -3.36 9.94 -7.76
CA LEU A 52 -2.82 11.15 -8.35
C LEU A 52 -3.32 11.35 -9.78
N ARG A 53 -3.38 10.28 -10.58
CA ARG A 53 -3.96 10.31 -11.93
C ARG A 53 -5.43 10.70 -11.90
N GLU A 54 -6.24 10.09 -11.02
CA GLU A 54 -7.64 10.51 -10.81
C GLU A 54 -7.73 12.01 -10.48
N GLY A 55 -6.85 12.52 -9.61
CA GLY A 55 -6.79 13.94 -9.25
C GLY A 55 -6.45 14.83 -10.45
N LEU A 56 -5.45 14.45 -11.26
CA LEU A 56 -5.06 15.21 -12.45
C LEU A 56 -6.15 15.21 -13.53
N GLU A 57 -6.84 14.08 -13.70
CA GLU A 57 -7.95 13.94 -14.65
C GLU A 57 -9.23 14.64 -14.17
N SER A 58 -9.36 14.93 -12.86
CA SER A 58 -10.52 15.64 -12.30
C SER A 58 -10.59 17.14 -12.62
N GLY A 59 -9.55 17.68 -13.27
CA GLY A 59 -9.49 19.06 -13.72
C GLY A 59 -8.82 19.99 -12.71
N VAL A 60 -8.83 21.29 -13.03
CA VAL A 60 -8.16 22.31 -12.21
C VAL A 60 -9.03 22.64 -11.01
N ALA A 61 -8.47 22.48 -9.80
CA ALA A 61 -9.12 22.92 -8.59
C ALA A 61 -9.22 24.45 -8.55
N PRO A 62 -10.35 25.03 -8.10
CA PRO A 62 -10.45 26.46 -7.87
C PRO A 62 -9.49 26.90 -6.76
N SER A 63 -9.02 28.15 -6.82
CA SER A 63 -8.30 28.75 -5.70
C SER A 63 -9.28 28.92 -4.54
N LEU A 64 -8.89 28.43 -3.37
CA LEU A 64 -9.68 28.51 -2.14
C LEU A 64 -8.96 29.39 -1.12
N GLU A 65 -9.69 30.31 -0.53
CA GLU A 65 -9.26 31.10 0.62
C GLU A 65 -9.21 30.23 1.89
N PRO A 66 -8.39 30.58 2.90
CA PRO A 66 -8.24 29.78 4.12
C PRO A 66 -9.57 29.44 4.82
N GLN A 67 -10.51 30.40 4.86
CA GLN A 67 -11.83 30.21 5.46
C GLN A 67 -12.71 29.19 4.71
N GLU A 68 -12.48 29.00 3.41
CA GLU A 68 -13.18 28.01 2.59
C GLU A 68 -12.65 26.61 2.88
N TRP A 69 -11.34 26.47 3.11
CA TRP A 69 -10.75 25.23 3.62
C TRP A 69 -11.31 24.84 4.99
N ASP A 70 -11.40 25.79 5.92
CA ASP A 70 -11.99 25.56 7.25
C ASP A 70 -13.46 25.08 7.16
N ALA A 71 -14.22 25.61 6.20
CA ALA A 71 -15.60 25.20 5.97
C ALA A 71 -15.68 23.76 5.44
N ILE A 72 -14.84 23.40 4.47
CA ILE A 72 -14.76 22.04 3.92
C ILE A 72 -14.36 21.03 5.02
N GLU A 73 -13.40 21.38 5.88
CA GLU A 73 -12.98 20.50 6.97
C GLU A 73 -14.12 20.26 7.98
N ARG A 74 -14.80 21.33 8.40
CA ARG A 74 -15.96 21.21 9.31
C ARG A 74 -17.05 20.32 8.73
N GLU A 75 -17.42 20.54 7.47
CA GLU A 75 -18.44 19.72 6.78
C GLU A 75 -18.00 18.24 6.71
N GLY A 76 -16.74 17.99 6.33
CA GLY A 76 -16.18 16.64 6.27
C GLY A 76 -16.23 15.90 7.61
N LEU A 77 -15.88 16.60 8.71
CA LEU A 77 -15.95 16.05 10.07
C LEU A 77 -17.39 15.74 10.49
N GLU A 78 -18.34 16.61 10.17
CA GLU A 78 -19.76 16.38 10.44
C GLU A 78 -20.30 15.16 9.70
N LEU A 79 -19.98 15.03 8.41
CA LEU A 79 -20.36 13.88 7.58
C LEU A 79 -19.75 12.58 8.12
N ALA A 80 -18.47 12.59 8.53
CA ALA A 80 -17.82 11.44 9.14
C ALA A 80 -18.49 11.03 10.46
N ALA A 81 -18.87 12.00 11.31
CA ALA A 81 -19.59 11.76 12.55
C ALA A 81 -21.01 11.20 12.32
N GLN A 82 -21.68 11.63 11.26
CA GLN A 82 -22.99 11.08 10.85
C GLN A 82 -22.86 9.63 10.36
N ARG A 83 -21.82 9.29 9.59
CA ARG A 83 -21.57 7.92 9.14
C ARG A 83 -21.32 6.97 10.31
N ARG A 84 -20.48 7.37 11.28
CA ARG A 84 -20.27 6.57 12.52
C ARG A 84 -21.57 6.33 13.30
N ARG A 85 -22.45 7.34 13.40
CA ARG A 85 -23.75 7.19 14.06
C ARG A 85 -24.71 6.25 13.32
N ARG A 86 -24.55 6.09 12.00
CA ARG A 86 -25.35 5.18 11.17
C ARG A 86 -24.84 3.72 11.15
N GLY A 87 -23.72 3.42 11.81
CA GLY A 87 -23.20 2.05 11.92
C GLY A 87 -22.74 1.43 10.61
N ILE A 88 -22.27 2.25 9.66
CA ILE A 88 -21.57 1.84 8.44
C ILE A 88 -20.08 2.09 8.64
#